data_AF-V4HAP3-F1
#
_entry.id   AF-V4HAP3-F1
#
_cell.length_a   1.000
_cell.length_b   1.000
_cell.length_c   1.000
_cell.angle_alpha   90.00
_cell.angle_beta   90.00
_cell.angle_gamma   90.00
#
_symmetry.space_group_name_H-M   'P 1'
#
loop_
_entity.id
_entity.type
_entity.pdbx_description
1 polymer ?
#
loop_
_entity_poly.entity_id
_entity_poly.type
_entity_poly.pdbx_seq_one_letter_code
_entity_poly.pdbx_strand_id
1 'polypeptide(L)'
;MKLKYLSCVVAAVVTSSSAMAFTQLGGAGVMPIGHEWLTRTAALELMGQDTRVSDPQDPRLTWQNGLAKSTELNVAQHEVERILSKANEDGTYWSEYDAVFAAIVGERWVDIAGFNVTSASTDPTGPNCFNAVAQEPADLQQDHFMRRYDDIGGIGGVNAAKRAQQRFISHFVNAAIAESKKIKVWDGGGYAKAVEVDHNYFLFGRAVHLFQDSFSPEHTVRLAADNYEKIWQVKAYLCSEGAEQHTHDTKEAINFQSGDVIWKPESRGQSGWQAYKPSNIKPVALVSLEASKDLWAAFIRTMALPVEERKLKAEQEARQLVANWLSFDEQAMLSWYNDEEKRDHTYVLAPGERGKGKSLLQCMAELNVGTTDQLERVAQLEEERRHCLYNIEAETGYSDVSDPLINMPYNWKWKSLTWKTPPEQWQPQQLDADTGEAVHIHNVATGKALGAQSGEEKNALLNANGVKAVEFLLINGGGEEVYFRTRNNAELFLSYKNNFTGDAMLWTTPDKASFNIESYGTNFNLKNSYWQQYVWADVSTGQVHLSRKGEAHNKNAQWQMIKP
;
A
#
# COMPACT_ATOMS: atom_id res chain seq x y z
N MET A 1 50.55 8.57 37.25
CA MET A 1 50.46 7.32 36.48
C MET A 1 49.63 7.61 35.23
N LYS A 2 50.24 7.58 34.04
CA LYS A 2 49.57 7.76 32.75
C LYS A 2 49.06 6.40 32.29
N LEU A 3 47.77 6.27 31.97
CA LEU A 3 47.27 5.12 31.22
C LEU A 3 46.63 5.61 29.93
N LYS A 4 47.12 4.99 28.86
CA LYS A 4 46.97 5.34 27.45
C LYS A 4 45.62 4.84 26.93
N TYR A 5 45.08 5.60 25.98
CA TYR A 5 44.08 5.15 25.02
C TYR A 5 44.56 3.86 24.33
N LEU A 6 43.70 2.85 24.29
CA LEU A 6 43.81 1.73 23.35
C LEU A 6 42.46 1.60 22.64
N SER A 7 42.40 2.18 21.44
CA SER A 7 41.43 1.81 20.42
C SER A 7 41.77 0.41 19.92
N CYS A 8 40.83 -0.53 20.03
CA CYS A 8 40.87 -1.77 19.26
C CYS A 8 39.47 -2.07 18.72
N VAL A 9 39.35 -1.75 17.43
CA VAL A 9 38.49 -2.33 16.40
C VAL A 9 37.89 -3.68 16.80
N VAL A 10 36.57 -3.69 17.04
CA VAL A 10 35.78 -4.92 16.90
C VAL A 10 35.23 -4.91 15.48
N ALA A 11 35.90 -5.66 14.61
CA ALA A 11 35.33 -6.06 13.34
C ALA A 11 34.16 -6.99 13.62
N ALA A 12 32.96 -6.43 13.74
CA ALA A 12 31.73 -7.19 13.73
C ALA A 12 31.50 -7.68 12.29
N VAL A 13 31.90 -8.93 12.06
CA VAL A 13 31.41 -9.74 10.94
C VAL A 13 29.90 -9.87 11.18
N VAL A 14 29.12 -9.02 10.51
CA VAL A 14 27.67 -9.15 10.47
C VAL A 14 27.38 -10.41 9.65
N THR A 15 27.07 -11.49 10.35
CA THR A 15 26.49 -12.69 9.76
C THR A 15 25.13 -12.28 9.18
N SER A 16 25.11 -12.24 7.85
CA SER A 16 23.98 -11.90 7.00
C SER A 16 22.89 -12.96 7.08
N SER A 17 21.71 -12.56 7.50
CA SER A 17 20.45 -13.28 7.30
C SER A 17 19.34 -12.26 7.06
N SER A 18 18.81 -12.19 5.83
CA SER A 18 17.39 -11.86 5.50
C SER A 18 17.20 -11.82 3.98
N ALA A 19 16.10 -12.43 3.52
CA ALA A 19 15.56 -12.47 2.16
C ALA A 19 15.26 -11.07 1.60
N MET A 20 15.46 -10.86 0.28
CA MET A 20 15.21 -9.58 -0.41
C MET A 20 14.83 -9.77 -1.90
N ALA A 21 13.59 -9.43 -2.23
CA ALA A 21 12.93 -9.46 -3.55
C ALA A 21 12.30 -8.04 -3.84
N PHE A 22 11.50 -7.70 -4.90
CA PHE A 22 11.48 -6.47 -5.77
C PHE A 22 11.49 -5.07 -5.08
N THR A 23 11.43 -5.00 -3.76
CA THR A 23 11.16 -3.81 -2.94
C THR A 23 11.81 -3.83 -1.54
N GLN A 24 12.46 -4.92 -1.12
CA GLN A 24 12.58 -5.20 0.32
C GLN A 24 13.63 -4.38 1.09
N LEU A 25 14.38 -3.46 0.45
CA LEU A 25 15.54 -2.83 1.11
C LEU A 25 15.85 -1.37 0.78
N GLY A 26 14.89 -0.64 0.21
CA GLY A 26 14.96 0.82 0.09
C GLY A 26 15.09 1.45 1.49
N GLY A 27 16.31 1.68 1.96
CA GLY A 27 16.60 2.30 3.25
C GLY A 27 17.91 1.87 3.91
N ALA A 28 18.46 0.69 3.61
CA ALA A 28 19.70 0.18 4.23
C ALA A 28 20.87 -0.04 3.25
N GLY A 29 20.69 0.24 1.96
CA GLY A 29 21.80 0.38 1.00
C GLY A 29 22.39 -0.91 0.42
N VAL A 30 21.74 -2.07 0.57
CA VAL A 30 22.24 -3.35 0.00
C VAL A 30 21.50 -3.76 -1.29
N MET A 31 20.22 -3.42 -1.46
CA MET A 31 19.44 -3.71 -2.68
C MET A 31 18.79 -2.43 -3.23
N PRO A 32 18.83 -2.20 -4.56
CA PRO A 32 18.18 -1.05 -5.20
C PRO A 32 16.65 -1.19 -5.22
N ILE A 33 15.93 -0.06 -5.31
CA ILE A 33 14.47 -0.06 -5.48
C ILE A 33 14.09 -0.66 -6.84
N GLY A 34 12.89 -1.24 -6.95
CA GLY A 34 12.45 -1.97 -8.14
C GLY A 34 11.12 -1.44 -8.63
N HIS A 35 10.06 -1.94 -8.01
CA HIS A 35 8.67 -1.50 -8.19
C HIS A 35 8.51 0.02 -8.22
N GLU A 36 9.12 0.71 -7.25
CA GLU A 36 9.00 2.16 -7.12
C GLU A 36 9.57 2.89 -8.32
N TRP A 37 10.66 2.36 -8.90
CA TRP A 37 11.23 2.91 -10.12
C TRP A 37 10.33 2.64 -11.33
N LEU A 38 9.75 1.44 -11.45
CA LEU A 38 8.82 1.10 -12.52
C LEU A 38 7.58 2.00 -12.47
N THR A 39 6.96 2.10 -11.29
CA THR A 39 5.76 2.91 -11.03
C THR A 39 5.99 4.39 -11.33
N ARG A 40 7.09 4.96 -10.82
CA ARG A 40 7.49 6.33 -11.11
C ARG A 40 7.74 6.54 -12.60
N THR A 41 8.62 5.73 -13.17
CA THR A 41 9.14 5.98 -14.52
C THR A 41 8.02 5.83 -15.55
N ALA A 42 7.12 4.86 -15.37
CA ALA A 42 5.94 4.72 -16.21
C ALA A 42 5.07 5.98 -16.19
N ALA A 43 4.77 6.52 -15.00
CA ALA A 43 3.95 7.71 -14.86
C ALA A 43 4.59 8.94 -15.51
N LEU A 44 5.88 9.18 -15.25
CA LEU A 44 6.60 10.34 -15.76
C LEU A 44 6.77 10.26 -17.29
N GLU A 45 7.19 9.11 -17.83
CA GLU A 45 7.32 8.93 -19.28
C GLU A 45 5.95 9.11 -19.98
N LEU A 46 4.87 8.56 -19.41
CA LEU A 46 3.53 8.68 -19.95
C LEU A 46 3.06 10.15 -20.00
N MET A 47 3.29 10.92 -18.94
CA MET A 47 2.88 12.32 -18.83
C MET A 47 3.89 13.29 -19.48
N GLY A 48 4.90 12.79 -20.18
CA GLY A 48 5.92 13.60 -20.87
C GLY A 48 6.82 14.40 -19.93
N GLN A 49 7.03 13.91 -18.70
CA GLN A 49 7.87 14.54 -17.68
C GLN A 49 9.28 13.97 -17.69
N ASP A 50 10.25 14.75 -17.20
CA ASP A 50 11.65 14.31 -17.12
C ASP A 50 11.82 13.20 -16.08
N THR A 51 12.35 12.05 -16.49
CA THR A 51 12.67 10.94 -15.59
C THR A 51 13.94 11.18 -14.77
N ARG A 52 14.68 12.27 -15.05
CA ARG A 52 15.97 12.69 -14.46
C ARG A 52 17.16 11.80 -14.82
N VAL A 53 16.94 10.82 -15.68
CA VAL A 53 17.95 9.86 -16.12
C VAL A 53 17.88 9.74 -17.63
N SER A 54 18.93 10.23 -18.31
CA SER A 54 19.06 10.07 -19.74
C SER A 54 19.81 8.77 -20.06
N ASP A 55 19.31 8.01 -21.03
CA ASP A 55 19.94 6.76 -21.44
C ASP A 55 20.02 6.64 -22.98
N PRO A 56 21.16 7.00 -23.59
CA PRO A 56 21.34 6.82 -25.03
C PRO A 56 21.44 5.34 -25.44
N GLN A 57 21.56 4.42 -24.48
CA GLN A 57 21.63 2.97 -24.70
C GLN A 57 20.34 2.26 -24.27
N ASP A 58 19.22 3.00 -24.18
CA ASP A 58 17.92 2.41 -23.87
C ASP A 58 17.58 1.35 -24.93
N PRO A 59 17.48 0.05 -24.55
CA PRO A 59 17.23 -1.02 -25.50
C PRO A 59 15.85 -0.90 -26.18
N ARG A 60 14.90 -0.20 -25.54
CA ARG A 60 13.52 -0.02 -26.03
C ARG A 60 13.45 0.83 -27.29
N LEU A 61 14.46 1.65 -27.56
CA LEU A 61 14.53 2.50 -28.77
C LEU A 61 14.48 1.71 -30.09
N THR A 62 14.77 0.41 -30.03
CA THR A 62 14.75 -0.50 -31.19
C THR A 62 13.64 -1.54 -31.14
N TRP A 63 12.82 -1.53 -30.09
CA TRP A 63 11.74 -2.50 -29.92
C TRP A 63 10.61 -2.27 -30.91
N GLN A 64 10.04 -3.37 -31.39
CA GLN A 64 8.82 -3.37 -32.21
C GLN A 64 7.61 -3.92 -31.45
N ASN A 65 7.85 -4.69 -30.39
CA ASN A 65 6.84 -5.35 -29.54
C ASN A 65 7.22 -5.15 -28.07
N GLY A 66 6.34 -5.51 -27.12
CA GLY A 66 6.58 -5.26 -25.70
C GLY A 66 6.53 -3.78 -25.30
N LEU A 67 5.95 -2.94 -26.16
CA LEU A 67 5.71 -1.51 -25.94
C LEU A 67 4.27 -1.27 -25.47
N ALA A 68 4.06 -0.15 -24.78
CA ALA A 68 2.74 0.28 -24.34
C ALA A 68 1.75 0.39 -25.53
N LYS A 69 0.51 -0.07 -25.33
CA LYS A 69 -0.49 -0.26 -26.40
C LYS A 69 -1.58 0.82 -26.39
N SER A 70 -1.78 1.54 -25.29
CA SER A 70 -2.93 2.45 -25.06
C SER A 70 -2.59 3.61 -24.12
N THR A 71 -1.66 4.46 -24.54
CA THR A 71 -1.10 5.59 -23.76
C THR A 71 -1.80 6.93 -23.97
N GLU A 72 -2.86 6.99 -24.78
CA GLU A 72 -3.54 8.25 -25.09
C GLU A 72 -4.19 8.89 -23.85
N LEU A 73 -3.89 10.18 -23.63
CA LEU A 73 -4.37 10.97 -22.50
C LEU A 73 -5.19 12.22 -22.90
N ASN A 74 -5.45 12.43 -24.19
CA ASN A 74 -6.13 13.64 -24.70
C ASN A 74 -7.50 13.90 -24.04
N VAL A 75 -8.24 12.84 -23.69
CA VAL A 75 -9.56 12.92 -23.03
C VAL A 75 -9.48 13.13 -21.51
N ALA A 76 -8.28 13.11 -20.95
CA ALA A 76 -8.01 13.12 -19.51
C ALA A 76 -7.06 14.27 -19.11
N GLN A 77 -6.91 15.29 -19.96
CA GLN A 77 -5.93 16.35 -19.78
C GLN A 77 -6.10 17.12 -18.46
N HIS A 78 -7.34 17.32 -18.00
CA HIS A 78 -7.59 17.99 -16.71
C HIS A 78 -7.09 17.18 -15.51
N GLU A 79 -7.10 15.83 -15.61
CA GLU A 79 -6.57 14.97 -14.55
C GLU A 79 -5.05 14.95 -14.57
N VAL A 80 -4.45 14.97 -15.77
CA VAL A 80 -3.01 15.19 -15.92
C VAL A 80 -2.60 16.53 -15.29
N GLU A 81 -3.29 17.62 -15.62
CA GLU A 81 -3.05 18.94 -15.03
C GLU A 81 -3.21 18.93 -13.50
N ARG A 82 -4.22 18.21 -12.97
CA ARG A 82 -4.41 18.03 -11.52
C ARG A 82 -3.20 17.35 -10.89
N ILE A 83 -2.70 16.25 -11.46
CA ILE A 83 -1.51 15.54 -10.98
C ILE A 83 -0.30 16.48 -10.99
N LEU A 84 -0.05 17.12 -12.13
CA LEU A 84 1.12 17.99 -12.33
C LEU A 84 1.09 19.26 -11.46
N SER A 85 -0.09 19.70 -11.03
CA SER A 85 -0.24 20.86 -10.14
C SER A 85 0.20 20.63 -8.68
N LYS A 86 0.40 19.37 -8.29
CA LYS A 86 0.76 18.98 -6.92
C LYS A 86 2.13 18.31 -6.87
N ALA A 87 3.15 19.15 -6.83
CA ALA A 87 4.53 18.71 -6.65
C ALA A 87 4.70 18.02 -5.29
N ASN A 88 5.55 16.99 -5.27
CA ASN A 88 5.94 16.28 -4.06
C ASN A 88 7.42 16.55 -3.77
N GLU A 89 7.71 17.04 -2.56
CA GLU A 89 9.07 17.38 -2.14
C GLU A 89 9.84 16.18 -1.55
N ASP A 90 9.22 15.01 -1.41
CA ASP A 90 9.88 13.82 -0.86
C ASP A 90 10.90 13.26 -1.87
N GLY A 91 12.17 13.39 -1.51
CA GLY A 91 13.29 12.95 -2.32
C GLY A 91 13.59 11.44 -2.24
N THR A 92 12.82 10.65 -1.49
CA THR A 92 13.10 9.23 -1.26
C THR A 92 12.93 8.43 -2.55
N TYR A 93 11.85 8.69 -3.29
CA TYR A 93 11.52 7.98 -4.53
C TYR A 93 11.60 8.86 -5.78
N TRP A 94 11.88 10.16 -5.62
CA TRP A 94 11.88 11.14 -6.73
C TRP A 94 10.57 11.15 -7.54
N SER A 95 9.46 10.84 -6.90
CA SER A 95 8.12 10.76 -7.50
C SER A 95 7.69 12.03 -8.24
N GLU A 96 8.22 13.18 -7.83
CA GLU A 96 7.95 14.53 -8.36
C GLU A 96 6.53 15.04 -8.12
N TYR A 97 5.53 14.17 -8.12
CA TYR A 97 4.12 14.49 -7.94
C TYR A 97 3.47 13.62 -6.86
N ASP A 98 2.53 14.21 -6.12
CA ASP A 98 1.84 13.57 -5.00
C ASP A 98 1.13 12.28 -5.39
N ALA A 99 0.50 12.24 -6.57
CA ALA A 99 -0.22 11.07 -7.06
C ALA A 99 0.74 9.90 -7.37
N VAL A 100 1.93 10.20 -7.87
CA VAL A 100 2.97 9.20 -8.15
C VAL A 100 3.56 8.68 -6.83
N PHE A 101 3.80 9.57 -5.88
CA PHE A 101 4.23 9.19 -4.52
C PHE A 101 3.21 8.28 -3.83
N ALA A 102 1.93 8.64 -3.89
CA ALA A 102 0.85 7.85 -3.30
C ALA A 102 0.79 6.45 -3.91
N ALA A 103 0.89 6.31 -5.23
CA ALA A 103 0.93 5.01 -5.90
C ALA A 103 2.13 4.15 -5.48
N ILE A 104 3.32 4.75 -5.34
CA ILE A 104 4.51 4.04 -4.82
C ILE A 104 4.26 3.53 -3.40
N VAL A 105 3.72 4.37 -2.51
CA VAL A 105 3.45 3.98 -1.13
C VAL A 105 2.36 2.89 -1.07
N GLY A 106 1.37 2.94 -1.97
CA GLY A 106 0.33 1.93 -2.10
C GLY A 106 0.83 0.57 -2.59
N GLU A 107 1.80 0.58 -3.49
CA GLU A 107 2.48 -0.63 -3.95
C GLU A 107 3.30 -1.25 -2.82
N ARG A 108 4.14 -0.44 -2.17
CA ARG A 108 4.89 -0.84 -0.98
C ARG A 108 3.97 -1.33 0.13
N TRP A 109 2.76 -0.80 0.28
CA TRP A 109 1.82 -1.31 1.28
C TRP A 109 1.44 -2.78 1.04
N VAL A 110 1.24 -3.21 -0.21
CA VAL A 110 0.96 -4.62 -0.50
C VAL A 110 2.15 -5.48 -0.13
N ASP A 111 3.35 -5.03 -0.48
CA ASP A 111 4.57 -5.79 -0.22
C ASP A 111 4.91 -5.88 1.27
N ILE A 112 4.85 -4.76 2.00
CA ILE A 112 5.45 -4.67 3.35
C ILE A 112 4.48 -4.15 4.43
N ALA A 113 3.23 -3.84 4.11
CA ALA A 113 2.16 -3.42 5.05
C ALA A 113 2.57 -2.32 6.06
N GLY A 114 3.49 -1.44 5.66
CA GLY A 114 4.01 -0.37 6.51
C GLY A 114 5.00 -0.82 7.61
N PHE A 115 5.44 -2.08 7.61
CA PHE A 115 6.41 -2.58 8.58
C PHE A 115 7.84 -2.10 8.30
N ASN A 116 8.62 -1.98 9.38
CA ASN A 116 10.07 -1.90 9.28
C ASN A 116 10.61 -3.33 9.09
N VAL A 117 10.92 -3.68 7.84
CA VAL A 117 11.38 -5.02 7.43
C VAL A 117 12.67 -5.42 8.15
N THR A 118 13.61 -4.48 8.31
CA THR A 118 14.87 -4.75 9.03
C THR A 118 14.61 -5.13 10.48
N SER A 119 13.77 -4.35 11.17
CA SER A 119 13.44 -4.60 12.58
C SER A 119 12.63 -5.88 12.73
N ALA A 120 11.63 -6.12 11.86
CA ALA A 120 10.79 -7.31 11.92
C ALA A 120 11.58 -8.60 11.65
N SER A 121 12.58 -8.53 10.78
CA SER A 121 13.44 -9.68 10.44
C SER A 121 14.51 -9.98 11.48
N THR A 122 14.82 -9.03 12.38
CA THR A 122 15.90 -9.19 13.37
C THR A 122 15.41 -9.23 14.82
N ASP A 123 14.12 -8.98 15.08
CA ASP A 123 13.53 -9.08 16.40
C ASP A 123 13.40 -10.56 16.84
N PRO A 124 14.13 -11.01 17.88
CA PRO A 124 14.03 -12.38 18.35
C PRO A 124 12.86 -12.59 19.33
N THR A 125 12.12 -11.54 19.68
CA THR A 125 11.13 -11.58 20.77
C THR A 125 9.73 -11.92 20.33
N GLY A 126 9.45 -11.89 19.03
CA GLY A 126 8.14 -12.21 18.46
C GLY A 126 8.22 -12.66 17.00
N PRO A 127 7.06 -12.90 16.37
CA PRO A 127 6.99 -13.31 14.97
C PRO A 127 7.46 -12.19 14.04
N ASN A 128 7.99 -12.56 12.87
CA ASN A 128 8.28 -11.61 11.81
C ASN A 128 6.96 -11.14 11.17
N CYS A 129 6.38 -10.06 11.70
CA CYS A 129 5.07 -9.59 11.25
C CYS A 129 5.03 -9.04 9.83
N PHE A 130 6.17 -8.64 9.26
CA PHE A 130 6.23 -8.35 7.83
C PHE A 130 5.88 -9.61 7.03
N ASN A 131 6.59 -10.72 7.26
CA ASN A 131 6.32 -11.99 6.57
C ASN A 131 4.91 -12.50 6.87
N ALA A 132 4.55 -12.56 8.16
CA ALA A 132 3.32 -13.21 8.60
C ALA A 132 2.05 -12.44 8.21
N VAL A 133 2.14 -11.16 7.86
CA VAL A 133 0.96 -10.34 7.56
C VAL A 133 0.91 -9.86 6.11
N ALA A 134 2.05 -9.65 5.44
CA ALA A 134 2.06 -9.16 4.06
C ALA A 134 2.45 -10.23 3.04
N GLN A 135 3.44 -11.09 3.35
CA GLN A 135 4.07 -11.96 2.34
C GLN A 135 3.57 -13.39 2.30
N GLU A 136 3.57 -14.08 3.45
CA GLU A 136 3.41 -15.55 3.52
C GLU A 136 1.96 -16.07 3.61
N PRO A 137 0.94 -15.30 4.05
CA PRO A 137 -0.42 -15.82 4.12
C PRO A 137 -0.95 -16.32 2.77
N ALA A 138 -1.60 -17.48 2.77
CA ALA A 138 -2.05 -18.15 1.55
C ALA A 138 -3.09 -17.32 0.76
N ASP A 139 -3.95 -16.59 1.46
CA ASP A 139 -4.95 -15.69 0.87
C ASP A 139 -4.32 -14.46 0.18
N LEU A 140 -3.16 -14.01 0.67
CA LEU A 140 -2.43 -12.85 0.14
C LEU A 140 -1.51 -13.19 -1.04
N GLN A 141 -1.24 -14.47 -1.31
CA GLN A 141 -0.46 -14.87 -2.51
C GLN A 141 -1.05 -14.33 -3.82
N GLN A 142 -2.37 -14.13 -3.85
CA GLN A 142 -3.05 -13.55 -5.01
C GLN A 142 -2.70 -12.07 -5.24
N ASP A 143 -2.36 -11.33 -4.17
CA ASP A 143 -1.89 -9.96 -4.26
C ASP A 143 -0.46 -9.86 -4.79
N HIS A 144 0.29 -10.98 -4.76
CA HIS A 144 1.64 -11.12 -5.33
C HIS A 144 1.69 -11.89 -6.65
N PHE A 145 0.54 -12.12 -7.30
CA PHE A 145 0.45 -12.95 -8.51
C PHE A 145 1.05 -14.37 -8.34
N MET A 146 0.92 -14.97 -7.15
CA MET A 146 1.46 -16.28 -6.85
C MET A 146 0.37 -17.33 -6.57
N ARG A 147 0.78 -18.59 -6.69
CA ARG A 147 -0.01 -19.75 -6.28
C ARG A 147 -0.05 -19.86 -4.76
N ARG A 148 -1.15 -20.39 -4.26
CA ARG A 148 -1.23 -20.95 -2.92
C ARG A 148 -0.56 -22.32 -2.89
N TYR A 149 -0.22 -22.75 -1.70
CA TYR A 149 0.38 -24.06 -1.45
C TYR A 149 -0.50 -25.22 -1.97
N ASP A 150 -1.83 -25.03 -2.01
CA ASP A 150 -2.84 -26.01 -2.45
C ASP A 150 -3.25 -25.89 -3.93
N ASP A 151 -2.62 -25.02 -4.72
CA ASP A 151 -2.85 -24.92 -6.17
C ASP A 151 -1.96 -25.90 -6.96
N ILE A 152 -2.38 -27.17 -6.95
CA ILE A 152 -1.59 -28.29 -7.50
C ILE A 152 -1.70 -28.40 -9.03
N GLY A 153 -0.57 -28.70 -9.68
CA GLY A 153 -0.49 -29.07 -11.10
C GLY A 153 -0.82 -27.93 -12.07
N GLY A 154 -1.05 -28.26 -13.34
CA GLY A 154 -1.41 -27.28 -14.37
C GLY A 154 -2.70 -26.51 -14.05
N ILE A 155 -3.70 -27.18 -13.44
CA ILE A 155 -4.97 -26.55 -13.04
C ILE A 155 -4.78 -25.52 -11.92
N GLY A 156 -3.84 -25.77 -10.99
CA GLY A 156 -3.44 -24.79 -9.98
C GLY A 156 -2.95 -23.49 -10.59
N GLY A 157 -2.13 -23.56 -11.64
CA GLY A 157 -1.67 -22.39 -12.40
C GLY A 157 -2.83 -21.61 -13.02
N VAL A 158 -3.78 -22.31 -13.65
CA VAL A 158 -4.98 -21.68 -14.24
C VAL A 158 -5.82 -20.97 -13.19
N ASN A 159 -6.04 -21.62 -12.04
CA ASN A 159 -6.83 -21.06 -10.95
C ASN A 159 -6.14 -19.83 -10.35
N ALA A 160 -4.83 -19.89 -10.12
CA ALA A 160 -4.04 -18.76 -9.62
C ALA A 160 -4.09 -17.57 -10.57
N ALA A 161 -3.87 -17.79 -11.88
CA ALA A 161 -3.94 -16.73 -12.89
C ALA A 161 -5.34 -16.08 -12.95
N LYS A 162 -6.42 -16.88 -12.94
CA LYS A 162 -7.80 -16.35 -12.92
C LYS A 162 -8.10 -15.53 -11.67
N ARG A 163 -7.67 -16.00 -10.49
CA ARG A 163 -7.88 -15.27 -9.23
C ARG A 163 -7.07 -13.98 -9.20
N ALA A 164 -5.81 -13.99 -9.66
CA ALA A 164 -4.98 -12.79 -9.74
C ALA A 164 -5.55 -11.75 -10.74
N GLN A 165 -6.04 -12.18 -11.91
CA GLN A 165 -6.74 -11.28 -12.84
C GLN A 165 -7.99 -10.64 -12.22
N GLN A 166 -8.79 -11.41 -11.48
CA GLN A 166 -9.96 -10.88 -10.78
C GLN A 166 -9.56 -9.93 -9.64
N ARG A 167 -8.51 -10.26 -8.90
CA ARG A 167 -7.95 -9.42 -7.83
C ARG A 167 -7.45 -8.09 -8.38
N PHE A 168 -6.71 -8.11 -9.49
CA PHE A 168 -6.28 -6.92 -10.22
C PHE A 168 -7.46 -6.02 -10.59
N ILE A 169 -8.49 -6.57 -11.25
CA ILE A 169 -9.68 -5.81 -11.64
C ILE A 169 -10.35 -5.20 -10.41
N SER A 170 -10.48 -5.96 -9.32
CA SER A 170 -11.05 -5.47 -8.07
C SER A 170 -10.26 -4.31 -7.49
N HIS A 171 -8.93 -4.43 -7.36
CA HIS A 171 -8.07 -3.35 -6.88
C HIS A 171 -8.18 -2.10 -7.74
N PHE A 172 -8.12 -2.25 -9.06
CA PHE A 172 -8.22 -1.13 -10.00
C PHE A 172 -9.57 -0.40 -9.88
N VAL A 173 -10.68 -1.16 -9.84
CA VAL A 173 -12.03 -0.59 -9.71
C VAL A 173 -12.22 0.07 -8.36
N ASN A 174 -11.83 -0.59 -7.26
CA ASN A 174 -11.93 -0.05 -5.90
C ASN A 174 -11.14 1.25 -5.77
N ALA A 175 -9.93 1.31 -6.32
CA ALA A 175 -9.13 2.52 -6.33
C ALA A 175 -9.82 3.68 -7.08
N ALA A 176 -10.46 3.41 -8.21
CA ALA A 176 -11.11 4.43 -9.02
C ALA A 176 -12.39 4.99 -8.39
N ILE A 177 -13.16 4.14 -7.69
CA ILE A 177 -14.45 4.52 -7.08
C ILE A 177 -14.35 4.92 -5.62
N ALA A 178 -13.18 4.73 -4.99
CA ALA A 178 -12.97 5.13 -3.61
C ALA A 178 -13.25 6.63 -3.41
N GLU A 179 -13.67 6.98 -2.19
CA GLU A 179 -13.88 8.37 -1.82
C GLU A 179 -12.56 9.14 -1.95
N SER A 180 -12.59 10.25 -2.69
CA SER A 180 -11.45 11.15 -2.80
C SER A 180 -11.23 11.89 -1.48
N LYS A 181 -10.07 11.64 -0.87
CA LYS A 181 -9.60 12.24 0.39
C LYS A 181 -8.09 12.02 0.54
N LYS A 182 -7.51 12.71 1.52
CA LYS A 182 -6.16 12.38 2.01
C LYS A 182 -6.28 11.37 3.16
N ILE A 183 -5.39 10.39 3.18
CA ILE A 183 -5.25 9.42 4.27
C ILE A 183 -3.82 9.43 4.79
N LYS A 184 -3.65 9.01 6.05
CA LYS A 184 -2.35 8.78 6.65
C LYS A 184 -2.06 7.28 6.61
N VAL A 185 -0.87 6.91 6.18
CA VAL A 185 -0.45 5.52 6.00
C VAL A 185 0.99 5.33 6.45
N TRP A 186 1.37 4.13 6.86
CA TRP A 186 2.78 3.79 7.05
C TRP A 186 3.44 3.43 5.72
N ASP A 187 4.48 4.17 5.36
CA ASP A 187 5.48 3.74 4.36
C ASP A 187 6.56 2.94 5.10
N GLY A 188 6.59 1.62 4.83
CA GLY A 188 7.51 0.69 5.49
C GLY A 188 8.91 0.70 4.85
N GLY A 189 9.71 -0.33 5.14
CA GLY A 189 10.98 -0.60 4.46
C GLY A 189 12.11 -0.83 5.44
N GLY A 190 13.32 -0.35 5.11
CA GLY A 190 14.44 -0.38 6.06
C GLY A 190 14.17 0.43 7.34
N TYR A 191 13.24 1.39 7.25
CA TYR A 191 12.62 2.13 8.33
C TYR A 191 11.13 2.27 8.00
N ALA A 192 10.29 2.56 9.00
CA ALA A 192 8.88 2.85 8.78
C ALA A 192 8.61 4.32 9.14
N LYS A 193 7.82 5.01 8.31
CA LYS A 193 7.41 6.40 8.53
C LYS A 193 5.96 6.61 8.11
N ALA A 194 5.18 7.30 8.95
CA ALA A 194 3.84 7.72 8.57
C ALA A 194 3.90 8.88 7.56
N VAL A 195 3.14 8.77 6.48
CA VAL A 195 3.06 9.76 5.39
C VAL A 195 1.61 10.03 5.02
N GLU A 196 1.35 11.19 4.43
CA GLU A 196 0.05 11.54 3.88
C GLU A 196 0.03 11.24 2.37
N VAL A 197 -1.04 10.59 1.91
CA VAL A 197 -1.20 10.18 0.51
C VAL A 197 -2.61 10.47 0.01
N ASP A 198 -2.75 10.63 -1.31
CA ASP A 198 -4.05 10.63 -1.98
C ASP A 198 -4.63 9.21 -1.95
N HIS A 199 -5.85 9.07 -1.43
CA HIS A 199 -6.47 7.76 -1.19
C HIS A 199 -6.67 6.94 -2.47
N ASN A 200 -7.16 7.57 -3.55
CA ASN A 200 -7.42 6.87 -4.81
C ASN A 200 -6.11 6.36 -5.42
N TYR A 201 -5.05 7.19 -5.41
CA TYR A 201 -3.76 6.81 -5.99
C TYR A 201 -2.98 5.83 -5.12
N PHE A 202 -3.12 5.90 -3.79
CA PHE A 202 -2.61 4.88 -2.89
C PHE A 202 -3.26 3.52 -3.15
N LEU A 203 -4.59 3.45 -3.25
CA LEU A 203 -5.27 2.20 -3.59
C LEU A 203 -4.90 1.70 -5.00
N PHE A 204 -4.69 2.62 -5.95
CA PHE A 204 -4.21 2.27 -7.29
C PHE A 204 -2.82 1.62 -7.24
N GLY A 205 -1.94 2.10 -6.35
CA GLY A 205 -0.65 1.46 -6.06
C GLY A 205 -0.74 -0.04 -5.77
N ARG A 206 -1.83 -0.49 -5.12
CA ARG A 206 -2.07 -1.92 -4.89
C ARG A 206 -2.34 -2.70 -6.18
N ALA A 207 -3.06 -2.09 -7.12
CA ALA A 207 -3.26 -2.67 -8.45
C ALA A 207 -1.95 -2.68 -9.25
N VAL A 208 -1.12 -1.63 -9.09
CA VAL A 208 0.20 -1.52 -9.71
C VAL A 208 1.13 -2.63 -9.22
N HIS A 209 1.21 -2.85 -7.91
CA HIS A 209 2.00 -3.93 -7.29
C HIS A 209 1.73 -5.28 -7.95
N LEU A 210 0.48 -5.76 -7.85
CA LEU A 210 0.06 -7.04 -8.41
C LEU A 210 0.35 -7.11 -9.93
N PHE A 211 0.09 -6.02 -10.64
CA PHE A 211 0.31 -5.97 -12.08
C PHE A 211 1.80 -6.11 -12.42
N GLN A 212 2.70 -5.46 -11.68
CA GLN A 212 4.14 -5.56 -11.87
C GLN A 212 4.69 -6.92 -11.41
N ASP A 213 4.19 -7.46 -10.30
CA ASP A 213 4.51 -8.81 -9.81
C ASP A 213 4.19 -9.88 -10.85
N SER A 214 3.14 -9.67 -11.66
CA SER A 214 2.84 -10.57 -12.77
C SER A 214 3.95 -10.67 -13.83
N PHE A 215 4.92 -9.76 -13.86
CA PHE A 215 6.09 -9.79 -14.75
C PHE A 215 7.34 -10.32 -14.05
N SER A 216 7.28 -10.55 -12.74
CA SER A 216 8.40 -11.13 -12.03
C SER A 216 8.67 -12.56 -12.54
N PRO A 217 9.92 -12.90 -12.88
CA PRO A 217 10.31 -14.27 -13.19
C PRO A 217 10.26 -15.19 -11.94
N GLU A 218 10.09 -14.63 -10.74
CA GLU A 218 9.90 -15.38 -9.51
C GLU A 218 8.42 -15.66 -9.19
N HIS A 219 7.50 -14.90 -9.77
CA HIS A 219 6.05 -15.11 -9.60
C HIS A 219 5.43 -15.82 -10.79
N THR A 220 5.96 -15.62 -11.99
CA THR A 220 5.38 -16.14 -13.24
C THR A 220 6.43 -16.67 -14.20
N VAL A 221 5.97 -17.46 -15.17
CA VAL A 221 6.75 -17.87 -16.33
C VAL A 221 6.30 -17.05 -17.53
N ARG A 222 7.19 -16.20 -18.04
CA ARG A 222 7.02 -15.39 -19.26
C ARG A 222 8.20 -15.63 -20.19
N LEU A 223 7.99 -15.59 -21.51
CA LEU A 223 9.01 -15.98 -22.48
C LEU A 223 9.49 -14.80 -23.32
N ALA A 224 10.79 -14.75 -23.62
CA ALA A 224 11.32 -13.79 -24.58
C ALA A 224 10.69 -13.93 -25.98
N ALA A 225 10.25 -15.15 -26.34
CA ALA A 225 9.66 -15.46 -27.65
C ALA A 225 8.35 -14.72 -27.94
N ASP A 226 7.61 -14.30 -26.91
CA ASP A 226 6.42 -13.46 -27.04
C ASP A 226 6.61 -12.08 -26.42
N ASN A 227 7.87 -11.64 -26.29
CA ASN A 227 8.26 -10.38 -25.66
C ASN A 227 7.72 -10.24 -24.23
N TYR A 228 7.58 -11.36 -23.52
CA TYR A 228 7.07 -11.41 -22.15
C TYR A 228 5.63 -10.90 -22.02
N GLU A 229 4.84 -10.84 -23.09
CA GLU A 229 3.47 -10.31 -23.02
C GLU A 229 2.46 -11.32 -22.46
N LYS A 230 2.80 -12.62 -22.44
CA LYS A 230 1.90 -13.69 -21.98
C LYS A 230 2.42 -14.41 -20.76
N ILE A 231 1.48 -14.85 -19.94
CA ILE A 231 1.73 -15.70 -18.77
C ILE A 231 1.58 -17.15 -19.21
N TRP A 232 2.65 -17.93 -19.05
CA TRP A 232 2.66 -19.35 -19.37
C TRP A 232 2.38 -20.21 -18.15
N GLN A 233 2.88 -19.80 -17.00
CA GLN A 233 2.64 -20.42 -15.71
C GLN A 233 2.75 -19.42 -14.57
N VAL A 234 2.19 -19.79 -13.42
CA VAL A 234 2.30 -19.06 -12.15
C VAL A 234 3.12 -19.91 -11.19
N LYS A 235 4.03 -19.30 -10.43
CA LYS A 235 4.90 -19.99 -9.45
C LYS A 235 4.27 -19.98 -8.06
N ALA A 236 4.79 -20.81 -7.17
CA ALA A 236 4.32 -20.90 -5.78
C ALA A 236 5.34 -20.32 -4.80
N TYR A 237 4.89 -19.54 -3.83
CA TYR A 237 5.74 -19.02 -2.76
C TYR A 237 6.19 -20.13 -1.81
N LEU A 238 5.21 -20.78 -1.17
CA LEU A 238 5.40 -22.03 -0.46
C LEU A 238 5.32 -23.18 -1.48
N CYS A 239 6.23 -24.17 -1.36
CA CYS A 239 6.32 -25.31 -2.27
C CYS A 239 4.93 -25.87 -2.62
N SER A 240 4.54 -25.94 -3.89
CA SER A 240 3.27 -26.53 -4.33
C SER A 240 3.54 -27.55 -5.43
N GLU A 241 2.96 -28.74 -5.29
CA GLU A 241 3.15 -29.84 -6.23
C GLU A 241 2.70 -29.46 -7.65
N GLY A 242 3.54 -29.72 -8.65
CA GLY A 242 3.26 -29.37 -10.05
C GLY A 242 3.43 -27.89 -10.39
N ALA A 243 4.30 -27.18 -9.65
CA ALA A 243 4.65 -25.79 -9.87
C ALA A 243 6.15 -25.56 -9.71
N GLU A 244 6.69 -24.57 -10.43
CA GLU A 244 7.96 -23.93 -10.07
C GLU A 244 7.78 -23.15 -8.75
N GLN A 245 8.86 -23.09 -7.97
CA GLN A 245 8.88 -22.42 -6.68
C GLN A 245 9.61 -21.08 -6.78
N HIS A 246 9.04 -20.04 -6.17
CA HIS A 246 9.68 -18.74 -5.98
C HIS A 246 10.99 -18.94 -5.21
N THR A 247 12.12 -18.42 -5.71
CA THR A 247 13.42 -18.63 -5.03
C THR A 247 13.45 -17.93 -3.66
N HIS A 248 14.02 -18.62 -2.66
CA HIS A 248 14.37 -18.01 -1.37
C HIS A 248 15.88 -17.79 -1.23
N ASP A 249 16.65 -17.96 -2.33
CA ASP A 249 18.10 -17.81 -2.29
C ASP A 249 18.54 -16.34 -2.27
N THR A 250 18.78 -15.86 -1.05
CA THR A 250 19.38 -14.55 -0.77
C THR A 250 20.63 -14.22 -1.59
N LYS A 251 21.46 -15.21 -1.96
CA LYS A 251 22.69 -14.95 -2.72
C LYS A 251 22.39 -14.59 -4.17
N GLU A 252 21.41 -15.25 -4.77
CA GLU A 252 20.94 -14.98 -6.14
C GLU A 252 20.24 -13.62 -6.24
N ALA A 253 19.50 -13.24 -5.20
CA ALA A 253 18.99 -11.88 -5.08
C ALA A 253 20.12 -10.83 -5.01
N ILE A 254 21.08 -11.00 -4.10
CA ILE A 254 22.19 -10.03 -3.89
C ILE A 254 23.09 -9.86 -5.12
N ASN A 255 23.18 -10.87 -5.97
CA ASN A 255 23.98 -10.83 -7.20
C ASN A 255 23.16 -10.48 -8.46
N PHE A 256 21.87 -10.19 -8.29
CA PHE A 256 20.88 -9.89 -9.32
C PHE A 256 20.66 -11.00 -10.38
N GLN A 257 21.16 -12.22 -10.14
CA GLN A 257 21.01 -13.36 -11.07
C GLN A 257 19.59 -13.90 -11.06
N SER A 258 18.98 -13.93 -9.89
CA SER A 258 17.63 -14.42 -9.66
C SER A 258 17.06 -13.63 -8.48
N GLY A 259 15.90 -14.01 -8.01
CA GLY A 259 15.15 -13.20 -7.07
C GLY A 259 14.43 -12.10 -7.82
N ASP A 260 13.45 -11.61 -7.12
CA ASP A 260 12.61 -10.53 -7.55
C ASP A 260 13.52 -9.27 -7.55
N VAL A 261 14.29 -9.07 -8.61
CA VAL A 261 15.17 -7.92 -8.80
C VAL A 261 15.12 -7.49 -10.25
N ILE A 262 14.75 -6.23 -10.51
CA ILE A 262 14.64 -5.71 -11.88
C ILE A 262 15.99 -5.50 -12.57
N TRP A 263 17.08 -5.45 -11.82
CA TRP A 263 18.41 -5.09 -12.29
C TRP A 263 19.14 -6.25 -12.94
N LYS A 264 19.98 -5.97 -13.94
CA LYS A 264 20.84 -7.00 -14.55
C LYS A 264 22.07 -7.29 -13.68
N PRO A 265 22.58 -8.53 -13.63
CA PRO A 265 23.81 -8.89 -12.90
C PRO A 265 25.01 -7.97 -13.17
N GLU A 266 25.22 -7.57 -14.42
CA GLU A 266 26.32 -6.71 -14.84
C GLU A 266 26.21 -5.26 -14.34
N SER A 267 25.04 -4.84 -13.86
CA SER A 267 24.85 -3.51 -13.27
C SER A 267 25.30 -3.44 -11.81
N ARG A 268 25.68 -4.58 -11.21
CA ARG A 268 26.11 -4.67 -9.82
C ARG A 268 27.29 -3.75 -9.53
N GLY A 269 27.11 -2.86 -8.55
CA GLY A 269 28.10 -1.84 -8.17
C GLY A 269 27.83 -0.45 -8.73
N GLN A 270 26.89 -0.31 -9.68
CA GLN A 270 26.32 0.99 -9.98
C GLN A 270 25.40 1.39 -8.83
N SER A 271 25.45 2.66 -8.43
CA SER A 271 24.73 3.17 -7.27
C SER A 271 24.18 4.56 -7.51
N GLY A 272 23.22 4.93 -6.65
CA GLY A 272 22.51 6.19 -6.77
C GLY A 272 21.55 6.23 -7.96
N TRP A 273 20.80 7.32 -8.07
CA TRP A 273 19.73 7.45 -9.03
C TRP A 273 20.16 7.44 -10.51
N GLN A 274 21.40 7.85 -10.80
CA GLN A 274 21.92 7.81 -12.17
C GLN A 274 22.10 6.37 -12.71
N ALA A 275 22.12 5.38 -11.81
CA ALA A 275 22.12 3.97 -12.21
C ALA A 275 20.74 3.49 -12.69
N TYR A 276 19.65 4.19 -12.35
CA TYR A 276 18.28 3.79 -12.65
C TYR A 276 17.89 4.16 -14.09
N LYS A 277 18.59 3.55 -15.05
CA LYS A 277 18.40 3.73 -16.48
C LYS A 277 18.03 2.42 -17.16
N PRO A 278 17.21 2.46 -18.23
CA PRO A 278 16.75 1.25 -18.93
C PRO A 278 17.85 0.25 -19.31
N SER A 279 19.05 0.70 -19.69
CA SER A 279 20.18 -0.16 -20.08
C SER A 279 20.61 -1.13 -18.98
N ASN A 280 20.36 -0.78 -17.70
CA ASN A 280 20.72 -1.58 -16.52
C ASN A 280 19.59 -2.54 -16.06
N ILE A 281 18.42 -2.48 -16.68
CA ILE A 281 17.21 -3.18 -16.24
C ILE A 281 16.93 -4.40 -17.13
N LYS A 282 16.53 -5.52 -16.51
CA LYS A 282 16.19 -6.78 -17.20
C LYS A 282 15.08 -6.53 -18.24
N PRO A 283 15.13 -7.17 -19.42
CA PRO A 283 14.12 -6.98 -20.46
C PRO A 283 12.68 -7.18 -19.99
N VAL A 284 12.41 -8.19 -19.16
CA VAL A 284 11.07 -8.44 -18.62
C VAL A 284 10.54 -7.29 -17.75
N ALA A 285 11.40 -6.65 -16.96
CA ALA A 285 11.03 -5.48 -16.16
C ALA A 285 10.82 -4.23 -17.02
N LEU A 286 11.53 -4.09 -18.14
CA LEU A 286 11.25 -3.04 -19.11
C LEU A 286 9.90 -3.24 -19.83
N VAL A 287 9.51 -4.49 -20.10
CA VAL A 287 8.14 -4.76 -20.59
C VAL A 287 7.10 -4.45 -19.50
N SER A 288 7.39 -4.76 -18.23
CA SER A 288 6.55 -4.35 -17.09
C SER A 288 6.40 -2.82 -17.00
N LEU A 289 7.47 -2.07 -17.25
CA LEU A 289 7.46 -0.60 -17.32
C LEU A 289 6.51 -0.10 -18.42
N GLU A 290 6.60 -0.67 -19.62
CA GLU A 290 5.71 -0.33 -20.74
C GLU A 290 4.25 -0.70 -20.46
N ALA A 291 4.01 -1.89 -19.92
CA ALA A 291 2.68 -2.31 -19.49
C ALA A 291 2.12 -1.39 -18.38
N SER A 292 2.98 -0.92 -17.47
CA SER A 292 2.61 0.03 -16.42
C SER A 292 2.21 1.41 -16.98
N LYS A 293 2.72 1.82 -18.15
CA LYS A 293 2.23 3.05 -18.83
C LYS A 293 0.78 2.89 -19.27
N ASP A 294 0.40 1.73 -19.82
CA ASP A 294 -0.99 1.45 -20.16
C ASP A 294 -1.88 1.47 -18.91
N LEU A 295 -1.38 0.88 -17.81
CA LEU A 295 -2.06 0.88 -16.51
C LEU A 295 -2.30 2.31 -15.99
N TRP A 296 -1.28 3.15 -15.99
CA TRP A 296 -1.39 4.57 -15.61
C TRP A 296 -2.35 5.32 -16.52
N ALA A 297 -2.26 5.13 -17.83
CA ALA A 297 -3.12 5.81 -18.79
C ALA A 297 -4.59 5.43 -18.59
N ALA A 298 -4.87 4.15 -18.40
CA ALA A 298 -6.17 3.63 -18.04
C ALA A 298 -6.74 4.26 -16.76
N PHE A 299 -5.93 4.35 -15.71
CA PHE A 299 -6.37 4.90 -14.43
C PHE A 299 -6.62 6.41 -14.54
N ILE A 300 -5.73 7.16 -15.18
CA ILE A 300 -5.89 8.61 -15.41
C ILE A 300 -7.15 8.90 -16.24
N ARG A 301 -7.39 8.14 -17.32
CA ARG A 301 -8.63 8.25 -18.11
C ARG A 301 -9.89 7.96 -17.30
N THR A 302 -9.79 7.06 -16.32
CA THR A 302 -10.91 6.73 -15.43
C THR A 302 -11.14 7.84 -14.41
N MET A 303 -10.07 8.33 -13.76
CA MET A 303 -10.15 9.39 -12.75
C MET A 303 -10.63 10.73 -13.31
N ALA A 304 -10.40 10.96 -14.60
CA ALA A 304 -10.93 12.08 -15.37
C ALA A 304 -12.47 12.09 -15.53
N LEU A 305 -13.16 11.01 -15.14
CA LEU A 305 -14.63 10.95 -15.19
C LEU A 305 -15.27 11.32 -13.84
N PRO A 306 -16.53 11.79 -13.83
CA PRO A 306 -17.33 11.86 -12.62
C PRO A 306 -17.43 10.50 -11.93
N VAL A 307 -17.47 10.50 -10.58
CA VAL A 307 -17.45 9.27 -9.75
C VAL A 307 -18.46 8.21 -10.22
N GLU A 308 -19.65 8.64 -10.63
CA GLU A 308 -20.74 7.72 -11.02
C GLU A 308 -20.51 6.99 -12.34
N GLU A 309 -19.58 7.48 -13.16
CA GLU A 309 -19.17 6.86 -14.41
C GLU A 309 -17.89 6.01 -14.25
N ARG A 310 -17.13 6.23 -13.17
CA ARG A 310 -15.81 5.61 -12.96
C ARG A 310 -15.88 4.10 -12.90
N LYS A 311 -16.90 3.52 -12.24
CA LYS A 311 -16.99 2.06 -12.07
C LYS A 311 -16.98 1.32 -13.42
N LEU A 312 -17.89 1.69 -14.32
CA LEU A 312 -18.00 1.03 -15.62
C LEU A 312 -16.74 1.24 -16.46
N LYS A 313 -16.19 2.46 -16.45
CA LYS A 313 -14.95 2.76 -17.17
C LYS A 313 -13.77 1.96 -16.61
N ALA A 314 -13.65 1.88 -15.29
CA ALA A 314 -12.60 1.15 -14.61
C ALA A 314 -12.63 -0.35 -14.94
N GLU A 315 -13.83 -0.96 -14.93
CA GLU A 315 -14.00 -2.36 -15.31
C GLU A 315 -13.61 -2.62 -16.77
N GLN A 316 -13.93 -1.71 -17.69
CA GLN A 316 -13.55 -1.82 -19.10
C GLN A 316 -12.03 -1.71 -19.28
N GLU A 317 -11.42 -0.68 -18.70
CA GLU A 317 -9.97 -0.43 -18.79
C GLU A 317 -9.18 -1.59 -18.14
N ALA A 318 -9.58 -2.04 -16.95
CA ALA A 318 -8.92 -3.16 -16.27
C ALA A 318 -9.02 -4.47 -17.07
N ARG A 319 -10.17 -4.75 -17.71
CA ARG A 319 -10.32 -5.93 -18.58
C ARG A 319 -9.45 -5.84 -19.83
N GLN A 320 -9.29 -4.64 -20.40
CA GLN A 320 -8.40 -4.44 -21.54
C GLN A 320 -6.93 -4.69 -21.13
N LEU A 321 -6.51 -4.22 -19.96
CA LEU A 321 -5.19 -4.49 -19.40
C LEU A 321 -4.97 -5.98 -19.16
N VAL A 322 -5.95 -6.69 -18.62
CA VAL A 322 -5.89 -8.15 -18.46
C VAL A 322 -5.70 -8.84 -19.81
N ALA A 323 -6.48 -8.45 -20.83
CA ALA A 323 -6.37 -9.03 -22.17
C ALA A 323 -5.01 -8.73 -22.83
N ASN A 324 -4.44 -7.56 -22.57
CA ASN A 324 -3.20 -7.10 -23.20
C ASN A 324 -1.93 -7.67 -22.55
N TRP A 325 -1.94 -7.82 -21.22
CA TRP A 325 -0.72 -7.99 -20.42
C TRP A 325 -0.76 -9.14 -19.42
N LEU A 326 -1.95 -9.52 -18.96
CA LEU A 326 -2.15 -10.62 -18.01
C LEU A 326 -2.76 -11.87 -18.66
N SER A 327 -2.79 -11.92 -19.99
CA SER A 327 -3.42 -13.01 -20.74
C SER A 327 -2.62 -14.31 -20.63
N PHE A 328 -3.34 -15.44 -20.68
CA PHE A 328 -2.77 -16.77 -20.73
C PHE A 328 -3.64 -17.67 -21.61
N ASP A 329 -3.03 -18.72 -22.17
CA ASP A 329 -3.75 -19.80 -22.85
C ASP A 329 -3.98 -20.93 -21.84
N GLU A 330 -5.25 -21.22 -21.54
CA GLU A 330 -5.62 -22.20 -20.52
C GLU A 330 -5.12 -23.60 -20.86
N GLN A 331 -5.20 -24.03 -22.12
CA GLN A 331 -4.76 -25.38 -22.51
C GLN A 331 -3.24 -25.51 -22.51
N ALA A 332 -2.53 -24.46 -22.95
CA ALA A 332 -1.08 -24.41 -22.90
C ALA A 332 -0.58 -24.41 -21.45
N MET A 333 -1.24 -23.67 -20.55
CA MET A 333 -0.92 -23.64 -19.14
C MET A 333 -1.18 -25.00 -18.48
N LEU A 334 -2.34 -25.62 -18.71
CA LEU A 334 -2.69 -26.95 -18.19
C LEU A 334 -1.65 -28.01 -18.57
N SER A 335 -1.12 -27.94 -19.80
CA SER A 335 -0.18 -28.91 -20.34
C SER A 335 1.29 -28.48 -20.24
N TRP A 336 1.59 -27.32 -19.66
CA TRP A 336 2.91 -26.70 -19.68
C TRP A 336 4.00 -27.63 -19.16
N TYR A 337 3.80 -28.21 -17.97
CA TYR A 337 4.79 -29.09 -17.32
C TYR A 337 4.74 -30.55 -17.78
N ASN A 338 3.88 -30.91 -18.74
CA ASN A 338 3.95 -32.22 -19.38
C ASN A 338 5.24 -32.39 -20.20
N ASP A 339 5.84 -31.27 -20.60
CA ASP A 339 7.18 -31.22 -21.20
C ASP A 339 8.22 -31.02 -20.09
N GLU A 340 9.05 -32.05 -19.86
CA GLU A 340 10.08 -32.05 -18.82
C GLU A 340 11.12 -30.93 -19.03
N GLU A 341 11.38 -30.52 -20.27
CA GLU A 341 12.35 -29.46 -20.57
C GLU A 341 11.90 -28.08 -20.06
N LYS A 342 10.59 -27.90 -19.86
CA LYS A 342 10.00 -26.67 -19.32
C LYS A 342 10.01 -26.58 -17.79
N ARG A 343 10.40 -27.66 -17.12
CA ARG A 343 10.61 -27.67 -15.67
C ARG A 343 11.99 -27.10 -15.40
N ASP A 344 12.14 -26.16 -14.47
CA ASP A 344 13.47 -25.77 -13.99
C ASP A 344 13.87 -26.60 -12.75
N HIS A 345 14.95 -26.19 -12.07
CA HIS A 345 15.42 -26.88 -10.87
C HIS A 345 14.56 -26.59 -9.62
N THR A 346 13.68 -25.58 -9.67
CA THR A 346 12.75 -25.20 -8.60
C THR A 346 11.43 -25.98 -8.67
N TYR A 347 11.14 -26.63 -9.82
CA TYR A 347 9.91 -27.39 -10.03
C TYR A 347 9.69 -28.49 -8.98
N VAL A 348 8.53 -28.46 -8.32
CA VAL A 348 8.09 -29.47 -7.38
C VAL A 348 7.29 -30.52 -8.14
N LEU A 349 7.77 -31.77 -8.13
CA LEU A 349 7.13 -32.90 -8.81
C LEU A 349 5.70 -33.10 -8.28
N ALA A 350 4.73 -33.22 -9.17
CA ALA A 350 3.37 -33.62 -8.80
C ALA A 350 3.32 -35.10 -8.39
N PRO A 351 2.27 -35.56 -7.68
CA PRO A 351 2.15 -36.94 -7.25
C PRO A 351 2.31 -37.93 -8.43
N GLY A 352 3.32 -38.79 -8.33
CA GLY A 352 3.61 -39.80 -9.36
C GLY A 352 4.49 -39.34 -10.52
N GLU A 353 4.83 -38.06 -10.61
CA GLU A 353 5.80 -37.55 -11.58
C GLU A 353 7.25 -37.98 -11.23
N ARG A 354 8.09 -38.04 -12.26
CA ARG A 354 9.53 -38.32 -12.18
C ARG A 354 10.27 -37.39 -13.14
N GLY A 355 11.60 -37.41 -13.09
CA GLY A 355 12.46 -36.61 -13.97
C GLY A 355 12.92 -35.32 -13.28
N LYS A 356 13.18 -34.28 -14.09
CA LYS A 356 13.62 -32.95 -13.64
C LYS A 356 12.64 -32.32 -12.64
N GLY A 357 13.18 -31.87 -11.51
CA GLY A 357 12.45 -31.30 -10.38
C GLY A 357 12.85 -31.94 -9.05
N LYS A 358 12.12 -31.59 -7.99
CA LYS A 358 12.32 -32.08 -6.61
C LYS A 358 11.01 -32.52 -5.99
N SER A 359 11.04 -33.43 -5.02
CA SER A 359 9.83 -33.80 -4.27
C SER A 359 9.37 -32.66 -3.36
N LEU A 360 8.11 -32.67 -2.93
CA LEU A 360 7.60 -31.70 -1.95
C LEU A 360 8.46 -31.66 -0.69
N LEU A 361 8.86 -32.82 -0.16
CA LEU A 361 9.72 -32.93 1.01
C LEU A 361 11.09 -32.27 0.79
N GLN A 362 11.70 -32.48 -0.37
CA GLN A 362 12.98 -31.85 -0.72
C GLN A 362 12.83 -30.34 -0.83
N CYS A 363 11.78 -29.86 -1.50
CA CYS A 363 11.48 -28.44 -1.58
C CYS A 363 11.30 -27.80 -0.20
N MET A 364 10.49 -28.40 0.67
CA MET A 364 10.27 -27.89 2.03
C MET A 364 11.55 -27.92 2.88
N ALA A 365 12.40 -28.94 2.72
CA ALA A 365 13.70 -28.99 3.39
C ALA A 365 14.65 -27.88 2.94
N GLU A 366 14.62 -27.51 1.66
CA GLU A 366 15.45 -26.43 1.10
C GLU A 366 15.01 -25.03 1.57
N LEU A 367 13.72 -24.84 1.90
CA LEU A 367 13.22 -23.58 2.45
C LEU A 367 13.80 -23.24 3.84
N ASN A 368 14.24 -24.25 4.60
CA ASN A 368 14.81 -24.08 5.95
C ASN A 368 13.90 -23.28 6.92
N VAL A 369 12.59 -23.51 6.85
CA VAL A 369 11.55 -22.82 7.65
C VAL A 369 11.19 -23.56 8.95
N GLY A 370 12.09 -24.39 9.47
CA GLY A 370 11.91 -25.09 10.75
C GLY A 370 11.08 -26.38 10.71
N THR A 371 10.35 -26.65 9.62
CA THR A 371 9.66 -27.92 9.35
C THR A 371 9.80 -28.33 7.89
N THR A 372 9.61 -29.62 7.62
CA THR A 372 9.51 -30.18 6.25
C THR A 372 8.07 -30.54 5.86
N ASP A 373 7.12 -30.41 6.79
CA ASP A 373 5.69 -30.59 6.55
C ASP A 373 5.06 -29.25 6.13
N GLN A 374 4.52 -29.22 4.92
CA GLN A 374 3.89 -28.04 4.33
C GLN A 374 2.67 -27.57 5.16
N LEU A 375 1.83 -28.49 5.63
CA LEU A 375 0.63 -28.14 6.40
C LEU A 375 0.98 -27.65 7.80
N GLU A 376 2.04 -28.23 8.41
CA GLU A 376 2.58 -27.70 9.67
C GLU A 376 3.08 -26.26 9.49
N ARG A 377 3.79 -25.96 8.41
CA ARG A 377 4.24 -24.59 8.12
C ARG A 377 3.08 -23.62 7.90
N VAL A 378 2.03 -24.04 7.20
CA VAL A 378 0.82 -23.22 7.02
C VAL A 378 0.17 -22.89 8.36
N ALA A 379 0.00 -23.88 9.24
CA ALA A 379 -0.57 -23.66 10.57
C ALA A 379 0.30 -22.72 11.44
N GLN A 380 1.63 -22.83 11.34
CA GLN A 380 2.55 -21.90 12.01
C GLN A 380 2.33 -20.46 11.51
N LEU A 381 2.22 -20.26 10.20
CA LEU A 381 1.99 -18.95 9.60
C LEU A 381 0.66 -18.31 9.99
N GLU A 382 -0.41 -19.11 10.09
CA GLU A 382 -1.70 -18.63 10.57
C GLU A 382 -1.62 -18.15 12.02
N GLU A 383 -0.90 -18.87 12.91
CA GLU A 383 -0.72 -18.46 14.30
C GLU A 383 0.20 -17.23 14.42
N GLU A 384 1.28 -17.15 13.62
CA GLU A 384 2.14 -15.97 13.56
C GLU A 384 1.34 -14.73 13.12
N ARG A 385 0.54 -14.84 12.04
CA ARG A 385 -0.34 -13.77 11.56
C ARG A 385 -1.32 -13.34 12.65
N ARG A 386 -1.95 -14.31 13.31
CA ARG A 386 -2.89 -14.06 14.42
C ARG A 386 -2.23 -13.30 15.57
N HIS A 387 -1.01 -13.67 15.95
CA HIS A 387 -0.27 -13.00 17.00
C HIS A 387 0.10 -11.56 16.61
N CYS A 388 0.51 -11.34 15.35
CA CYS A 388 0.76 -10.00 14.81
C CYS A 388 -0.49 -9.11 14.82
N LEU A 389 -1.58 -9.56 14.21
CA LEU A 389 -2.84 -8.81 14.13
C LEU A 389 -3.43 -8.53 15.52
N TYR A 390 -3.27 -9.44 16.48
CA TYR A 390 -3.71 -9.20 17.85
C TYR A 390 -2.98 -8.04 18.52
N ASN A 391 -1.73 -7.76 18.15
CA ASN A 391 -0.92 -6.70 18.75
C ASN A 391 -1.00 -5.37 18.01
N ILE A 392 -1.76 -5.29 16.92
CA ILE A 392 -1.94 -4.09 16.11
C ILE A 392 -3.30 -3.46 16.40
N GLU A 393 -3.32 -2.13 16.52
CA GLU A 393 -4.55 -1.33 16.55
C GLU A 393 -4.39 -0.06 15.73
N ALA A 394 -5.50 0.57 15.35
CA ALA A 394 -5.46 1.84 14.64
C ALA A 394 -4.82 2.92 15.53
N GLU A 395 -4.07 3.83 14.91
CA GLU A 395 -3.73 5.06 15.61
C GLU A 395 -5.00 5.83 15.94
N THR A 396 -4.98 6.51 17.08
CA THR A 396 -6.14 7.26 17.58
C THR A 396 -6.57 8.28 16.53
N GLY A 397 -7.85 8.30 16.15
CA GLY A 397 -8.35 9.18 15.07
C GLY A 397 -8.02 8.71 13.64
N TYR A 398 -7.64 7.45 13.44
CA TYR A 398 -7.36 6.86 12.12
C TYR A 398 -7.95 5.44 11.95
N SER A 399 -9.01 5.11 12.68
CA SER A 399 -9.72 3.83 12.59
C SER A 399 -10.64 3.72 11.38
N ASP A 400 -10.80 4.79 10.61
CA ASP A 400 -11.79 4.90 9.53
C ASP A 400 -11.38 4.20 8.24
N VAL A 401 -10.07 4.06 7.98
CA VAL A 401 -9.55 3.46 6.74
C VAL A 401 -8.62 2.29 7.03
N SER A 402 -8.89 1.16 6.39
CA SER A 402 -8.18 -0.10 6.60
C SER A 402 -8.01 -0.88 5.31
N ASP A 403 -7.03 -1.78 5.28
CA ASP A 403 -6.93 -2.80 4.26
C ASP A 403 -7.72 -4.04 4.70
N PRO A 404 -8.87 -4.35 4.07
CA PRO A 404 -9.68 -5.52 4.46
C PRO A 404 -9.01 -6.85 4.09
N LEU A 405 -8.05 -6.88 3.15
CA LEU A 405 -7.40 -8.14 2.76
C LEU A 405 -6.27 -8.51 3.72
N ILE A 406 -5.42 -7.54 4.04
CA ILE A 406 -4.38 -7.70 5.07
C ILE A 406 -5.01 -7.76 6.47
N ASN A 407 -6.16 -7.10 6.62
CA ASN A 407 -6.93 -6.92 7.84
C ASN A 407 -6.22 -6.03 8.87
N MET A 408 -5.71 -4.88 8.39
CA MET A 408 -4.99 -3.89 9.18
C MET A 408 -5.42 -2.45 8.86
N PRO A 409 -5.47 -1.55 9.84
CA PRO A 409 -5.57 -0.11 9.60
C PRO A 409 -4.36 0.41 8.82
N TYR A 410 -4.54 1.39 7.93
CA TYR A 410 -3.41 1.96 7.18
C TYR A 410 -2.43 2.75 8.08
N ASN A 411 -2.96 3.42 9.10
CA ASN A 411 -2.17 4.07 10.14
C ASN A 411 -2.41 3.35 11.47
N TRP A 412 -1.44 2.56 11.88
CA TRP A 412 -1.56 1.63 13.01
C TRP A 412 -0.45 1.84 14.04
N LYS A 413 -0.63 1.27 15.23
CA LYS A 413 0.39 1.20 16.28
C LYS A 413 0.38 -0.15 16.99
N TRP A 414 1.48 -0.44 17.67
CA TRP A 414 1.55 -1.55 18.60
C TRP A 414 0.73 -1.26 19.86
N LYS A 415 -0.13 -2.20 20.27
CA LYS A 415 -0.92 -2.13 21.51
C LYS A 415 -0.10 -2.08 22.80
N SER A 416 1.19 -2.36 22.71
CA SER A 416 2.11 -2.55 23.83
C SER A 416 3.55 -2.50 23.35
N LEU A 417 4.47 -2.14 24.25
CA LEU A 417 5.91 -2.25 24.01
C LEU A 417 6.41 -3.70 24.07
N THR A 418 5.61 -4.61 24.60
CA THR A 418 5.91 -6.05 24.69
C THR A 418 4.78 -6.85 24.06
N TRP A 419 5.13 -7.97 23.42
CA TRP A 419 4.17 -8.91 22.84
C TRP A 419 3.10 -9.36 23.85
N LYS A 420 1.84 -9.26 23.43
CA LYS A 420 0.69 -9.84 24.14
C LYS A 420 0.26 -11.11 23.42
N THR A 421 0.05 -12.18 24.16
CA THR A 421 -0.46 -13.44 23.61
C THR A 421 -1.95 -13.32 23.30
N PRO A 422 -2.41 -13.66 22.08
CA PRO A 422 -3.83 -13.72 21.77
C PRO A 422 -4.52 -14.84 22.57
N PRO A 423 -5.69 -14.59 23.19
CA PRO A 423 -6.49 -15.67 23.79
C PRO A 423 -6.82 -16.77 22.78
N GLU A 424 -6.85 -18.05 23.17
CA GLU A 424 -7.03 -19.19 22.25
C GLU A 424 -8.21 -19.04 21.28
N GLN A 425 -9.33 -18.47 21.73
CA GLN A 425 -10.53 -18.26 20.93
C GLN A 425 -10.56 -16.93 20.14
N TRP A 426 -9.54 -16.08 20.26
CA TRP A 426 -9.52 -14.80 19.57
C TRP A 426 -9.29 -14.98 18.07
N GLN A 427 -10.06 -14.31 17.24
CA GLN A 427 -9.84 -14.27 15.81
C GLN A 427 -9.81 -12.81 15.36
N PRO A 428 -8.99 -12.48 14.35
CA PRO A 428 -8.94 -11.13 13.83
C PRO A 428 -10.32 -10.76 13.26
N GLN A 429 -10.88 -9.65 13.73
CA GLN A 429 -12.15 -9.15 13.20
C GLN A 429 -11.91 -8.59 11.80
N GLN A 430 -12.76 -8.95 10.85
CA GLN A 430 -12.73 -8.36 9.51
C GLN A 430 -12.98 -6.85 9.60
N LEU A 431 -12.04 -6.07 9.07
CA LEU A 431 -12.16 -4.62 8.95
C LEU A 431 -12.86 -4.25 7.64
N ASP A 432 -13.66 -3.19 7.70
CA ASP A 432 -14.21 -2.53 6.52
C ASP A 432 -13.16 -1.60 5.92
N ALA A 433 -13.17 -1.42 4.59
CA ALA A 433 -12.16 -0.63 3.90
C ALA A 433 -12.22 0.86 4.27
N ASP A 434 -13.44 1.39 4.40
CA ASP A 434 -13.69 2.81 4.65
C ASP A 434 -15.00 2.98 5.43
N THR A 435 -14.91 3.54 6.62
CA THR A 435 -16.04 3.80 7.53
C THR A 435 -16.18 5.27 7.91
N GLY A 436 -15.29 6.13 7.40
CA GLY A 436 -15.31 7.55 7.68
C GLY A 436 -16.47 8.24 6.98
N GLU A 437 -17.27 9.00 7.71
CA GLU A 437 -18.42 9.71 7.14
C GLU A 437 -18.09 11.19 6.94
N ALA A 438 -18.12 11.66 5.69
CA ALA A 438 -17.95 13.08 5.38
C ALA A 438 -19.15 13.90 5.85
N VAL A 439 -18.88 14.95 6.64
CA VAL A 439 -19.89 15.83 7.24
C VAL A 439 -19.45 17.29 7.23
N HIS A 440 -20.44 18.17 7.08
CA HIS A 440 -20.38 19.57 7.48
C HIS A 440 -21.07 19.75 8.82
N ILE A 441 -20.47 20.54 9.71
CA ILE A 441 -21.01 20.83 11.04
C ILE A 441 -21.57 22.25 11.05
N HIS A 442 -22.90 22.40 11.15
CA HIS A 442 -23.61 23.68 11.08
C HIS A 442 -24.05 24.15 12.45
N ASN A 443 -23.79 25.41 12.79
CA ASN A 443 -24.30 26.00 14.03
C ASN A 443 -25.78 26.32 13.90
N VAL A 444 -26.59 25.95 14.89
CA VAL A 444 -28.05 26.17 14.87
C VAL A 444 -28.40 27.66 15.00
N ALA A 445 -27.64 28.45 15.76
CA ALA A 445 -27.94 29.87 15.95
C ALA A 445 -27.59 30.72 14.72
N THR A 446 -26.47 30.44 14.04
CA THR A 446 -26.05 31.21 12.85
C THR A 446 -26.53 30.61 11.53
N GLY A 447 -26.88 29.31 11.52
CA GLY A 447 -27.20 28.55 10.31
C GLY A 447 -26.01 28.29 9.39
N LYS A 448 -24.78 28.60 9.82
CA LYS A 448 -23.57 28.50 9.00
C LYS A 448 -22.72 27.30 9.42
N ALA A 449 -22.03 26.71 8.45
CA ALA A 449 -21.06 25.64 8.66
C ALA A 449 -19.81 26.15 9.40
N LEU A 450 -19.16 25.25 10.14
CA LEU A 450 -17.79 25.41 10.58
C LEU A 450 -16.88 25.50 9.36
N GLY A 451 -16.09 26.57 9.30
CA GLY A 451 -15.11 26.78 8.26
C GLY A 451 -13.88 27.53 8.76
N ALA A 452 -12.83 27.52 7.94
CA ALA A 452 -11.55 28.14 8.24
C ALA A 452 -11.25 29.25 7.20
N GLN A 453 -11.01 30.47 7.68
CA GLN A 453 -10.73 31.61 6.79
C GLN A 453 -9.41 31.46 6.03
N SER A 454 -8.39 30.90 6.69
CA SER A 454 -7.08 30.70 6.10
C SER A 454 -6.93 29.36 5.37
N GLY A 455 -8.03 28.62 5.19
CA GLY A 455 -8.02 27.27 4.62
C GLY A 455 -7.68 26.18 5.64
N GLU A 456 -7.46 24.97 5.14
CA GLU A 456 -7.13 23.80 5.96
C GLU A 456 -5.62 23.75 6.25
N GLU A 457 -5.18 24.53 7.24
CA GLU A 457 -3.79 24.55 7.70
C GLU A 457 -3.69 24.45 9.24
N LYS A 458 -2.50 24.12 9.73
CA LYS A 458 -2.23 24.05 11.17
C LYS A 458 -2.45 25.40 11.85
N ASN A 459 -3.21 25.40 12.96
CA ASN A 459 -3.66 26.58 13.72
C ASN A 459 -4.77 27.41 13.05
N ALA A 460 -5.31 27.00 11.91
CA ALA A 460 -6.42 27.71 11.30
C ALA A 460 -7.61 27.78 12.27
N LEU A 461 -8.10 28.99 12.54
CA LEU A 461 -9.23 29.20 13.45
C LEU A 461 -10.56 28.88 12.78
N LEU A 462 -11.42 28.20 13.53
CA LEU A 462 -12.73 27.79 13.05
C LEU A 462 -13.80 28.81 13.40
N ASN A 463 -14.65 29.09 12.41
CA ASN A 463 -15.69 30.10 12.46
C ASN A 463 -17.00 29.56 11.85
N ALA A 464 -18.13 30.08 12.34
CA ALA A 464 -19.48 29.82 11.83
C ALA A 464 -20.12 31.11 11.31
N ASN A 465 -19.39 31.88 10.49
CA ASN A 465 -19.81 33.16 9.90
C ASN A 465 -19.96 33.13 8.36
N GLY A 466 -20.06 31.95 7.75
CA GLY A 466 -20.29 31.80 6.30
C GLY A 466 -19.03 31.78 5.44
N VAL A 467 -17.89 31.48 6.06
CA VAL A 467 -16.64 31.12 5.36
C VAL A 467 -16.75 29.74 4.71
N LYS A 468 -15.79 29.39 3.84
CA LYS A 468 -15.77 28.07 3.18
C LYS A 468 -15.80 26.97 4.25
N ALA A 469 -16.78 26.09 4.15
CA ALA A 469 -16.96 24.99 5.09
C ALA A 469 -15.74 24.05 5.03
N VAL A 470 -15.34 23.56 6.20
CA VAL A 470 -14.38 22.46 6.30
C VAL A 470 -15.18 21.16 6.24
N GLU A 471 -14.80 20.28 5.32
CA GLU A 471 -15.31 18.92 5.25
C GLU A 471 -14.56 18.05 6.26
N PHE A 472 -15.28 17.53 7.25
CA PHE A 472 -14.73 16.61 8.25
C PHE A 472 -15.14 15.18 7.95
N LEU A 473 -14.24 14.24 8.22
CA LEU A 473 -14.52 12.83 8.39
C LEU A 473 -14.83 12.60 9.87
N LEU A 474 -16.04 12.09 10.13
CA LEU A 474 -16.43 11.58 11.44
C LEU A 474 -15.84 10.19 11.66
N ILE A 475 -15.04 10.04 12.71
CA ILE A 475 -14.27 8.83 12.98
C ILE A 475 -14.62 8.30 14.37
N ASN A 476 -14.97 7.01 14.47
CA ASN A 476 -15.28 6.37 15.74
C ASN A 476 -13.99 6.07 16.53
N GLY A 477 -13.87 6.66 17.72
CA GLY A 477 -12.74 6.51 18.63
C GLY A 477 -12.79 5.28 19.54
N GLY A 478 -13.86 4.50 19.49
CA GLY A 478 -14.20 3.46 20.45
C GLY A 478 -15.13 3.98 21.55
N GLY A 479 -16.13 3.18 21.93
CA GLY A 479 -17.16 3.60 22.90
C GLY A 479 -18.06 4.69 22.33
N GLU A 480 -18.24 5.79 23.08
CA GLU A 480 -19.05 6.95 22.69
C GLU A 480 -18.23 8.12 22.11
N GLU A 481 -16.90 7.98 22.06
CA GLU A 481 -16.00 9.04 21.60
C GLU A 481 -15.86 9.06 20.08
N VAL A 482 -15.84 10.27 19.51
CA VAL A 482 -15.59 10.49 18.09
C VAL A 482 -14.52 11.55 17.86
N TYR A 483 -13.90 11.50 16.69
CA TYR A 483 -12.95 12.49 16.19
C TYR A 483 -13.49 13.10 14.88
N PHE A 484 -13.15 14.36 14.64
CA PHE A 484 -13.41 15.04 13.37
C PHE A 484 -12.08 15.40 12.72
N ARG A 485 -11.68 14.63 11.71
CA ARG A 485 -10.45 14.86 10.92
C ARG A 485 -10.82 15.54 9.62
N THR A 486 -10.02 16.45 9.10
CA THR A 486 -10.34 17.06 7.80
C THR A 486 -10.21 16.04 6.67
N ARG A 487 -11.06 16.17 5.65
CA ARG A 487 -11.05 15.27 4.48
C ARG A 487 -9.84 15.49 3.57
N ASN A 488 -9.40 16.74 3.40
CA ASN A 488 -8.37 17.10 2.42
C ASN A 488 -6.96 17.21 3.02
N ASN A 489 -6.82 16.98 4.32
CA ASN A 489 -5.56 16.89 5.04
C ASN A 489 -5.73 15.87 6.17
N ALA A 490 -5.02 14.74 6.09
CA ALA A 490 -5.15 13.65 7.05
C ALA A 490 -4.49 13.96 8.40
N GLU A 491 -3.74 15.05 8.53
CA GLU A 491 -3.11 15.40 9.80
C GLU A 491 -3.99 16.31 10.67
N LEU A 492 -4.95 17.04 10.09
CA LEU A 492 -5.67 18.09 10.80
C LEU A 492 -6.98 17.58 11.43
N PHE A 493 -7.17 17.88 12.71
CA PHE A 493 -8.35 17.56 13.50
C PHE A 493 -9.02 18.83 14.02
N LEU A 494 -10.33 18.78 14.21
CA LEU A 494 -11.06 19.74 15.04
C LEU A 494 -10.48 19.68 16.46
N SER A 495 -9.85 20.76 16.88
CA SER A 495 -9.22 20.92 18.18
C SER A 495 -9.49 22.32 18.72
N TYR A 496 -8.76 22.73 19.76
CA TYR A 496 -8.93 24.01 20.43
C TYR A 496 -7.62 24.50 21.05
N LYS A 497 -7.49 25.81 21.22
CA LYS A 497 -6.36 26.37 21.97
C LYS A 497 -6.45 25.98 23.43
N ASN A 498 -5.36 25.42 23.97
CA ASN A 498 -5.23 25.13 25.40
C ASN A 498 -4.95 26.41 26.21
N ASN A 499 -5.91 27.34 26.23
CA ASN A 499 -5.87 28.58 26.98
C ASN A 499 -7.30 29.00 27.39
N PHE A 500 -7.44 30.17 28.02
CA PHE A 500 -8.74 30.64 28.51
C PHE A 500 -9.77 30.97 27.41
N THR A 501 -9.32 31.22 26.17
CA THR A 501 -10.22 31.51 25.03
C THR A 501 -10.87 30.25 24.51
N GLY A 502 -10.13 29.14 24.53
CA GLY A 502 -10.59 27.86 23.99
C GLY A 502 -10.94 27.93 22.50
N ASP A 503 -10.37 28.87 21.74
CA ASP A 503 -10.71 29.04 20.32
C ASP A 503 -10.57 27.71 19.58
N ALA A 504 -11.62 27.30 18.87
CA ALA A 504 -11.60 26.11 18.05
C ALA A 504 -10.66 26.33 16.84
N MET A 505 -9.87 25.30 16.54
CA MET A 505 -8.84 25.37 15.50
C MET A 505 -8.61 24.01 14.83
N LEU A 506 -7.92 24.02 13.70
CA LEU A 506 -7.36 22.82 13.09
C LEU A 506 -5.96 22.52 13.66
N TRP A 507 -5.73 21.29 14.11
CA TRP A 507 -4.48 20.90 14.77
C TRP A 507 -3.99 19.51 14.35
N THR A 508 -2.67 19.29 14.40
CA THR A 508 -2.01 18.11 13.82
C THR A 508 -2.01 16.86 14.69
N THR A 509 -2.78 16.83 15.78
CA THR A 509 -2.87 15.66 16.66
C THR A 509 -4.28 15.51 17.22
N PRO A 510 -4.77 14.26 17.34
CA PRO A 510 -6.04 13.94 17.98
C PRO A 510 -5.98 13.94 19.51
N ASP A 511 -4.80 14.17 20.12
CA ASP A 511 -4.66 14.23 21.58
C ASP A 511 -5.63 15.25 22.19
N LYS A 512 -6.48 14.76 23.11
CA LYS A 512 -7.55 15.53 23.79
C LYS A 512 -8.57 16.18 22.85
N ALA A 513 -8.64 15.71 21.60
CA ALA A 513 -9.54 16.19 20.56
C ALA A 513 -10.67 15.19 20.25
N SER A 514 -11.00 14.30 21.20
CA SER A 514 -12.23 13.50 21.13
C SER A 514 -13.44 14.26 21.66
N PHE A 515 -14.61 13.91 21.14
CA PHE A 515 -15.89 14.49 21.49
C PHE A 515 -16.94 13.40 21.69
N ASN A 516 -17.89 13.65 22.58
CA ASN A 516 -19.14 12.91 22.66
C ASN A 516 -20.22 13.72 21.92
N ILE A 517 -20.97 13.04 21.06
CA ILE A 517 -22.13 13.62 20.36
C ILE A 517 -23.37 13.39 21.25
N GLU A 518 -23.82 14.43 21.95
CA GLU A 518 -24.99 14.35 22.82
C GLU A 518 -26.24 14.85 22.06
N SER A 519 -27.26 14.01 21.94
CA SER A 519 -28.49 14.35 21.21
C SER A 519 -29.33 15.39 21.96
N TYR A 520 -29.82 16.40 21.23
CA TYR A 520 -30.73 17.44 21.71
C TYR A 520 -31.88 17.65 20.71
N GLY A 521 -32.92 16.82 20.80
CA GLY A 521 -33.99 16.80 19.81
C GLY A 521 -33.48 16.38 18.43
N THR A 522 -33.62 17.24 17.42
CA THR A 522 -33.05 17.02 16.08
C THR A 522 -31.65 17.61 15.90
N ASN A 523 -31.10 18.24 16.94
CA ASN A 523 -29.75 18.82 16.95
C ASN A 523 -28.86 17.98 17.87
N PHE A 524 -27.57 18.31 17.93
CA PHE A 524 -26.66 17.74 18.93
C PHE A 524 -25.77 18.82 19.57
N ASN A 525 -25.18 18.47 20.71
CA ASN A 525 -24.08 19.20 21.30
C ASN A 525 -22.78 18.41 21.10
N LEU A 526 -21.68 19.11 20.83
CA LEU A 526 -20.34 18.52 20.84
C LEU A 526 -19.70 18.78 22.18
N LYS A 527 -19.53 17.74 22.99
CA LYS A 527 -18.88 17.85 24.29
C LYS A 527 -17.50 17.22 24.21
N ASN A 528 -16.45 18.01 24.48
CA ASN A 528 -15.09 17.48 24.47
C ASN A 528 -14.89 16.51 25.65
N SER A 529 -14.33 15.33 25.38
CA SER A 529 -14.16 14.27 26.37
C SER A 529 -13.10 14.60 27.43
N TYR A 530 -12.13 15.47 27.13
CA TYR A 530 -11.08 15.84 28.08
C TYR A 530 -11.54 16.93 29.07
N TRP A 531 -12.00 18.08 28.57
CA TRP A 531 -12.41 19.21 29.42
C TRP A 531 -13.86 19.16 29.89
N GLN A 532 -14.67 18.26 29.33
CA GLN A 532 -16.10 18.13 29.61
C GLN A 532 -16.87 19.45 29.36
N GLN A 533 -16.50 20.15 28.28
CA GLN A 533 -17.08 21.44 27.87
C GLN A 533 -17.72 21.32 26.49
N TYR A 534 -18.71 22.18 26.21
CA TYR A 534 -19.40 22.19 24.93
C TYR A 534 -18.74 23.14 23.93
N VAL A 535 -18.68 22.72 22.67
CA VAL A 535 -18.31 23.60 21.55
C VAL A 535 -19.46 24.55 21.27
N TRP A 536 -19.18 25.86 21.17
CA TRP A 536 -20.19 26.89 20.94
C TRP A 536 -19.66 28.02 20.05
N ALA A 537 -20.56 28.71 19.37
CA ALA A 537 -20.25 29.87 18.52
C ALA A 537 -20.65 31.19 19.22
N ASP A 538 -19.77 32.17 19.18
CA ASP A 538 -20.16 33.55 19.44
C ASP A 538 -20.99 34.06 18.25
N VAL A 539 -22.27 34.33 18.47
CA VAL A 539 -23.21 34.71 17.40
C VAL A 539 -22.85 36.06 16.76
N SER A 540 -22.14 36.93 17.48
CA SER A 540 -21.76 38.27 16.99
C SER A 540 -20.56 38.25 16.05
N THR A 541 -19.58 37.39 16.33
CA THR A 541 -18.32 37.30 15.55
C THR A 541 -18.30 36.07 14.63
N GLY A 542 -19.08 35.05 14.98
CA GLY A 542 -19.02 33.69 14.44
C GLY A 542 -17.83 32.88 14.93
N GLN A 543 -16.96 33.41 15.80
CA GLN A 543 -15.82 32.66 16.32
C GLN A 543 -16.32 31.47 17.16
N VAL A 544 -15.67 30.31 16.98
CA VAL A 544 -16.05 29.08 17.68
C VAL A 544 -15.07 28.81 18.81
N HIS A 545 -15.60 28.32 19.92
CA HIS A 545 -14.86 28.10 21.16
C HIS A 545 -15.26 26.78 21.82
N LEU A 546 -14.31 26.19 22.55
CA LEU A 546 -14.53 25.17 23.57
C LEU A 546 -14.18 25.80 24.93
N SER A 547 -15.20 26.25 25.67
CA SER A 547 -14.99 26.87 26.98
C SER A 547 -16.18 26.67 27.91
N ARG A 548 -16.02 27.01 29.19
CA ARG A 548 -17.10 26.95 30.21
C ARG A 548 -18.32 27.84 29.90
N LYS A 549 -18.22 28.74 28.91
CA LYS A 549 -19.34 29.58 28.45
C LYS A 549 -20.31 28.83 27.54
N GLY A 550 -19.92 27.68 27.00
CA GLY A 550 -20.79 26.82 26.20
C GLY A 550 -21.76 26.05 27.08
N GLU A 551 -23.05 26.23 26.86
CA GLU A 551 -24.11 25.54 27.61
C GLU A 551 -25.02 24.79 26.64
N ALA A 552 -25.27 23.50 26.90
CA ALA A 552 -25.97 22.60 25.96
C ALA A 552 -27.34 23.09 25.47
N HIS A 553 -28.10 23.75 26.35
CA HIS A 553 -29.45 24.24 26.04
C HIS A 553 -29.46 25.52 25.18
N ASN A 554 -28.32 26.19 25.01
CA ASN A 554 -28.22 27.38 24.18
C ASN A 554 -28.06 27.00 22.71
N LYS A 555 -28.85 27.63 21.83
CA LYS A 555 -28.81 27.36 20.38
C LYS A 555 -27.43 27.55 19.75
N ASN A 556 -26.61 28.42 20.31
CA ASN A 556 -25.27 28.67 19.79
C ASN A 556 -24.25 27.58 20.19
N ALA A 557 -24.60 26.67 21.10
CA ALA A 557 -23.85 25.45 21.42
C ALA A 557 -24.47 24.20 20.78
N GLN A 558 -25.55 24.36 19.99
CA GLN A 558 -26.22 23.29 19.27
C GLN A 558 -25.80 23.28 17.81
N TRP A 559 -25.68 22.08 17.25
CA TRP A 559 -25.12 21.82 15.94
C TRP A 559 -25.97 20.83 15.13
N GLN A 560 -25.78 20.85 13.81
CA GLN A 560 -26.36 19.92 12.85
C GLN A 560 -25.26 19.34 11.97
N MET A 561 -25.37 18.06 11.61
CA MET A 561 -24.43 17.33 10.76
C MET A 561 -25.14 17.12 9.45
N ILE A 562 -24.54 17.65 8.38
CA ILE A 562 -25.10 17.61 7.03
C ILE A 562 -24.10 16.89 6.15
N LYS A 563 -24.57 15.90 5.38
CA LYS A 563 -23.74 15.26 4.35
C LYS A 563 -23.49 16.26 3.21
N PRO A 564 -22.24 16.40 2.74
CA PRO A 564 -21.88 17.37 1.71
C PRO A 564 -22.61 17.15 0.39
#